data_AF-A0A958FXG6-F1
#
_entry.id   AF-A0A958FXG6-F1
#
_cell.length_a   1.000
_cell.length_b   1.000
_cell.length_c   1.000
_cell.angle_alpha   90.00
_cell.angle_beta   90.00
_cell.angle_gamma   90.00
#
_symmetry.space_group_name_H-M   'P 1'
#
loop_
_entity.id
_entity.type
_entity.pdbx_description
1 polymer ?
#
loop_
_entity_poly.entity_id
_entity_poly.type
_entity_poly.pdbx_seq_one_letter_code
_entity_poly.pdbx_strand_id
1 'polypeptide(L)'
;MENKRKKQVADPVKRKPIVDQKATLLSGESGTEQAVSQEEFWREEIDSLQSQSFATLDHAIESLVQRVIKRLSPNSSDGDQMRQFLVDLIETDEGLKAELQELLVIESA
;
A
#
# COMPACT_ATOMS: atom_id res chain seq x y z
N MET A 1 6.17 66.38 -44.27
CA MET A 1 7.36 65.69 -44.83
C MET A 1 7.60 64.49 -43.93
N GLU A 2 7.14 63.29 -44.30
CA GLU A 2 7.88 62.31 -45.13
C GLU A 2 9.33 62.10 -44.64
N ASN A 3 9.86 60.91 -44.40
CA ASN A 3 9.43 59.53 -44.64
C ASN A 3 10.49 58.59 -44.01
N LYS A 4 10.19 57.28 -43.94
CA LYS A 4 11.11 56.10 -43.86
C LYS A 4 11.29 55.33 -42.54
N ARG A 5 10.53 54.23 -42.50
CA ARG A 5 10.98 52.82 -42.38
C ARG A 5 11.78 52.44 -41.14
N LYS A 6 11.14 51.61 -40.29
CA LYS A 6 11.51 50.19 -40.12
C LYS A 6 10.34 49.43 -39.52
N LYS A 7 9.76 48.55 -40.35
CA LYS A 7 9.01 47.37 -39.91
C LYS A 7 9.91 46.61 -38.93
N GLN A 8 9.52 46.52 -37.67
CA GLN A 8 9.94 45.42 -36.83
C GLN A 8 8.66 44.71 -36.43
N VAL A 9 8.34 43.71 -37.23
CA VAL A 9 7.30 42.72 -36.94
C VAL A 9 7.84 41.98 -35.73
N ALA A 10 7.44 42.39 -34.52
CA ALA A 10 7.61 41.55 -33.36
C ALA A 10 6.66 40.37 -33.59
N ASP A 11 7.23 39.23 -33.96
CA ASP A 11 6.56 37.95 -33.95
C ASP A 11 5.61 37.89 -32.74
N PRO A 12 4.32 37.54 -32.92
CA PRO A 12 3.53 37.16 -31.77
C PRO A 12 4.26 35.95 -31.18
N VAL A 13 4.89 36.16 -30.03
CA VAL A 13 5.43 35.09 -29.21
C VAL A 13 4.32 34.07 -29.11
N LYS A 14 4.45 32.98 -29.89
CA LYS A 14 3.67 31.77 -29.75
C LYS A 14 4.00 31.25 -28.36
N ARG A 15 3.29 31.79 -27.36
CA ARG A 15 3.17 31.19 -26.06
C ARG A 15 2.49 29.86 -26.33
N LYS A 16 3.31 28.82 -26.48
CA LYS A 16 2.85 27.44 -26.43
C LYS A 16 2.02 27.35 -25.14
N PRO A 17 0.77 26.85 -25.19
CA PRO A 17 0.06 26.59 -23.97
C PRO A 17 0.92 25.63 -23.14
N ILE A 18 1.11 26.07 -21.90
CA ILE A 18 1.71 25.33 -20.80
C ILE A 18 1.10 23.92 -20.80
N VAL A 19 1.97 22.93 -20.67
CA VAL A 19 1.65 21.51 -20.49
C VAL A 19 0.35 21.36 -19.70
N ASP A 20 -0.72 20.99 -20.40
CA ASP A 20 -1.96 20.56 -19.80
C ASP A 20 -1.68 19.17 -19.20
N GLN A 21 -1.27 19.18 -17.94
CA GLN A 21 -1.32 18.00 -17.08
C GLN A 21 -2.80 17.69 -16.79
N LYS A 22 -3.50 17.19 -17.80
CA LYS A 22 -4.74 16.46 -17.59
C LYS A 22 -4.53 15.03 -18.03
N ALA A 23 -4.35 14.20 -17.02
CA ALA A 23 -5.15 13.01 -16.84
C ALA A 23 -5.64 12.41 -18.17
N THR A 24 -4.72 11.81 -18.94
CA THR A 24 -5.09 10.65 -19.73
C THR A 24 -5.36 9.57 -18.71
N LEU A 25 -6.63 9.56 -18.30
CA LEU A 25 -7.29 8.51 -17.57
C LEU A 25 -6.70 7.20 -18.04
N LEU A 26 -6.08 6.48 -17.10
CA LEU A 26 -5.94 5.05 -17.18
C LEU A 26 -7.32 4.52 -17.57
N SER A 27 -7.46 4.16 -18.86
CA SER A 27 -8.54 3.29 -19.30
C SER A 27 -8.54 2.10 -18.37
N GLY A 28 -9.65 1.99 -17.64
CA GLY A 28 -9.81 1.07 -16.53
C GLY A 28 -9.75 -0.38 -16.95
N GLU A 29 -9.09 -1.17 -16.10
CA GLU A 29 -9.30 -2.58 -15.79
C GLU A 29 -8.02 -3.04 -15.08
N SER A 30 -7.96 -2.86 -13.75
CA SER A 30 -6.97 -3.48 -12.83
C SER A 30 -7.17 -3.06 -11.36
N GLY A 31 -8.27 -2.39 -11.01
CA GLY A 31 -8.48 -1.89 -9.63
C GLY A 31 -9.04 -2.93 -8.66
N THR A 32 -9.61 -4.03 -9.17
CA THR A 32 -10.28 -5.05 -8.34
C THR A 32 -9.52 -6.37 -8.30
N GLU A 33 -8.79 -6.74 -9.35
CA GLU A 33 -8.06 -8.01 -9.40
C GLU A 33 -6.83 -8.02 -8.47
N GLN A 34 -6.14 -6.88 -8.30
CA GLN A 34 -5.02 -6.76 -7.35
C GLN A 34 -5.48 -6.63 -5.89
N ALA A 35 -6.61 -5.97 -5.62
CA ALA A 35 -7.12 -5.80 -4.26
C ALA A 35 -7.69 -7.12 -3.71
N VAL A 36 -8.38 -7.89 -4.56
CA VAL A 36 -8.84 -9.25 -4.23
C VAL A 36 -7.65 -10.15 -3.89
N SER A 37 -6.54 -10.03 -4.65
CA SER A 37 -5.31 -10.80 -4.37
C SER A 37 -4.64 -10.47 -3.03
N GLN A 38 -4.79 -9.24 -2.50
CA GLN A 38 -4.23 -8.88 -1.19
C GLN A 38 -5.11 -9.34 -0.04
N GLU A 39 -6.43 -9.21 -0.15
CA GLU A 39 -7.35 -9.68 0.89
C GLU A 39 -7.31 -11.21 1.00
N GLU A 40 -7.28 -11.92 -0.14
CA GLU A 40 -7.11 -13.38 -0.18
C GLU A 40 -5.77 -13.80 0.47
N PHE A 41 -4.69 -13.06 0.19
CA PHE A 41 -3.40 -13.32 0.82
C PHE A 41 -3.46 -13.23 2.35
N TRP A 42 -4.04 -12.15 2.90
CA TRP A 42 -4.17 -12.00 4.35
C TRP A 42 -5.05 -13.09 4.96
N ARG A 43 -6.14 -13.45 4.27
CA ARG A 43 -7.04 -14.51 4.68
C ARG A 43 -6.34 -15.87 4.73
N GLU A 44 -5.55 -16.23 3.72
CA GLU A 44 -4.76 -17.46 3.70
C GLU A 44 -3.76 -17.51 4.87
N GLU A 45 -3.10 -16.39 5.18
CA GLU A 45 -2.15 -16.34 6.30
C GLU A 45 -2.85 -16.50 7.65
N ILE A 46 -4.01 -15.87 7.84
CA ILE A 46 -4.83 -16.02 9.04
C ILE A 46 -5.36 -17.45 9.16
N ASP A 47 -5.92 -18.02 8.10
CA ASP A 47 -6.41 -19.42 8.07
C ASP A 47 -5.30 -20.43 8.43
N SER A 48 -4.09 -20.22 7.91
CA SER A 48 -2.93 -21.04 8.26
C SER A 48 -2.56 -20.96 9.76
N LEU A 49 -2.85 -19.84 10.42
CA LEU A 49 -2.63 -19.68 11.86
C LEU A 49 -3.78 -20.27 12.69
N GLN A 50 -5.00 -20.40 12.18
CA GLN A 50 -6.11 -21.02 12.91
C GLN A 50 -5.84 -22.49 13.24
N SER A 51 -5.01 -23.17 12.45
CA SER A 51 -4.57 -24.54 12.71
C SER A 51 -3.51 -24.64 13.82
N GLN A 52 -3.06 -23.51 14.37
CA GLN A 52 -2.04 -23.42 15.41
C GLN A 52 -2.67 -22.86 16.70
N SER A 53 -2.16 -23.32 17.84
CA SER A 53 -2.53 -22.79 19.15
C SER A 53 -1.44 -21.85 19.63
N PHE A 54 -1.82 -20.65 20.07
CA PHE A 54 -0.89 -19.64 20.56
C PHE A 54 -1.04 -19.46 22.08
N ALA A 55 0.09 -19.31 22.77
CA ALA A 55 0.09 -19.05 24.21
C ALA A 55 -0.41 -17.62 24.55
N THR A 56 -0.17 -16.66 23.65
CA THR A 56 -0.60 -15.25 23.82
C THR A 56 -1.01 -14.65 22.49
N LEU A 57 -1.83 -13.59 22.54
CA LEU A 57 -2.20 -12.82 21.36
C LEU A 57 -0.97 -12.18 20.69
N ASP A 58 -0.03 -11.66 21.48
CA ASP A 58 1.25 -11.15 21.00
C ASP A 58 1.97 -12.18 20.12
N HIS A 59 2.10 -13.41 20.60
CA HIS A 59 2.78 -14.47 19.86
C HIS A 59 2.06 -14.82 18.55
N ALA A 60 0.73 -14.71 18.53
CA ALA A 60 -0.09 -14.90 17.35
C ALA A 60 0.12 -13.77 16.31
N ILE A 61 0.16 -12.52 16.77
CA ILE A 61 0.43 -11.33 15.95
C ILE A 61 1.85 -11.41 15.36
N GLU A 62 2.86 -11.73 16.17
CA GLU A 62 4.24 -11.89 15.70
C GLU A 62 4.35 -12.97 14.63
N SER A 63 3.65 -14.10 14.83
CA SER A 63 3.63 -15.21 13.88
C SER A 63 2.98 -14.83 12.55
N LEU A 64 1.87 -14.08 12.58
CA LEU A 64 1.22 -13.54 11.39
C LEU A 64 2.15 -12.61 10.62
N VAL A 65 2.68 -11.60 11.30
CA VAL A 65 3.56 -10.60 10.70
C VAL A 65 4.81 -11.25 10.09
N GLN A 66 5.42 -12.20 10.78
CA GLN A 66 6.59 -12.90 10.27
C GLN A 66 6.31 -13.66 8.97
N ARG A 67 5.15 -14.30 8.86
CA ARG A 67 4.76 -15.02 7.64
C ARG A 67 4.48 -14.08 6.48
N VAL A 68 3.73 -13.02 6.75
CA VAL A 68 3.44 -11.95 5.78
C VAL A 68 4.73 -11.39 5.20
N ILE A 69 5.72 -11.10 6.06
CA ILE A 69 7.01 -10.55 5.62
C ILE A 69 7.83 -11.57 4.85
N LYS A 70 7.87 -12.85 5.28
CA LYS A 70 8.54 -13.91 4.53
C LYS A 70 7.99 -14.08 3.13
N ARG A 71 6.67 -13.90 2.95
CA ARG A 71 5.98 -14.11 1.68
C ARG A 71 6.04 -12.87 0.78
N LEU A 72 5.92 -11.66 1.34
CA LEU A 72 6.02 -10.39 0.60
C LEU A 72 7.46 -10.00 0.27
N SER A 73 8.41 -10.30 1.16
CA SER A 73 9.72 -9.66 1.15
C SER A 73 10.86 -10.60 1.60
N PRO A 74 11.02 -11.80 0.99
CA PRO A 74 11.94 -12.85 1.47
C PRO A 74 13.43 -12.47 1.50
N ASN A 75 13.85 -11.42 0.78
CA ASN A 75 15.27 -11.01 0.65
C ASN A 75 15.52 -9.54 1.01
N SER A 76 14.66 -8.95 1.84
CA SER A 76 14.61 -7.49 2.02
C SER A 76 15.31 -7.12 3.31
N SER A 77 16.26 -6.19 3.21
CA SER A 77 16.92 -5.57 4.37
C SER A 77 15.93 -4.82 5.28
N ASP A 78 14.75 -4.47 4.75
CA ASP A 78 13.69 -3.73 5.45
C ASP A 78 12.70 -4.63 6.22
N GLY A 79 12.97 -5.95 6.32
CA GLY A 79 12.09 -6.90 6.99
C GLY A 79 11.80 -6.54 8.46
N ASP A 80 12.79 -6.05 9.20
CA ASP A 80 12.61 -5.60 10.58
C ASP A 80 11.76 -4.33 10.70
N GLN A 81 11.93 -3.38 9.78
CA GLN A 81 11.12 -2.15 9.78
C GLN A 81 9.66 -2.45 9.41
N MET A 82 9.44 -3.31 8.42
CA MET A 82 8.11 -3.77 8.04
C MET A 82 7.44 -4.56 9.19
N ARG A 83 8.20 -5.40 9.89
CA ARG A 83 7.71 -6.13 11.08
C ARG A 83 7.24 -5.16 12.14
N GLN A 84 8.07 -4.20 12.50
CA GLN A 84 7.73 -3.25 13.54
C GLN A 84 6.52 -2.41 13.15
N PHE A 85 6.41 -1.99 11.89
CA PHE A 85 5.24 -1.27 11.38
C PHE A 85 3.95 -2.11 11.47
N LEU A 86 3.99 -3.37 11.03
CA LEU A 86 2.80 -4.23 11.03
C LEU A 86 2.37 -4.61 12.45
N VAL A 87 3.31 -4.87 13.36
CA VAL A 87 3.00 -5.11 14.77
C VAL A 87 2.35 -3.86 15.38
N ASP A 88 2.97 -2.68 15.21
CA ASP A 88 2.45 -1.42 15.75
C ASP A 88 1.05 -1.09 15.21
N LEU A 89 0.80 -1.35 13.93
CA LEU A 89 -0.51 -1.19 13.30
C LEU A 89 -1.57 -2.09 13.95
N ILE A 90 -1.26 -3.37 14.14
CA ILE A 90 -2.17 -4.36 14.74
C ILE A 90 -2.40 -4.07 16.23
N GLU A 91 -1.37 -3.62 16.95
CA GLU A 91 -1.47 -3.28 18.37
C GLU A 91 -2.25 -1.99 18.62
N THR A 92 -2.15 -1.02 17.71
CA THR A 92 -2.85 0.27 17.81
C THR A 92 -4.33 0.15 17.46
N ASP A 93 -4.69 -0.79 16.59
CA ASP A 93 -6.08 -1.05 16.21
C ASP A 93 -6.72 -2.11 17.12
N GLU A 94 -7.42 -1.65 18.16
CA GLU A 94 -8.12 -2.54 19.10
C GLU A 94 -9.18 -3.42 18.42
N GLY A 95 -9.78 -2.96 17.32
CA GLY A 95 -10.76 -3.73 16.55
C GLY A 95 -10.10 -4.92 15.87
N LEU A 96 -9.02 -4.65 15.14
CA LEU A 96 -8.22 -5.67 14.46
C LEU A 96 -7.63 -6.69 15.45
N LYS A 97 -7.19 -6.21 16.62
CA LYS A 97 -6.69 -7.05 17.71
C LYS A 97 -7.77 -7.97 18.27
N ALA A 98 -8.98 -7.46 18.48
CA ALA A 98 -10.12 -8.25 18.93
C ALA A 98 -10.55 -9.28 17.86
N GLU A 99 -10.57 -8.90 16.58
CA GLU A 99 -10.85 -9.83 15.48
C GLU A 99 -9.81 -10.94 15.40
N LEU A 100 -8.52 -10.64 15.51
CA LEU A 100 -7.45 -11.64 15.55
C LEU A 100 -7.59 -12.58 16.76
N GLN A 101 -7.98 -12.04 17.91
CA GLN A 101 -8.24 -12.85 19.10
C GLN A 101 -9.46 -13.76 18.96
N GLU A 102 -10.50 -13.34 18.24
CA GLU A 102 -11.66 -14.19 17.96
C GLU A 102 -11.35 -15.28 16.92
N LEU A 103 -10.54 -14.95 15.91
CA LEU A 103 -10.20 -15.84 14.82
C LEU A 103 -9.15 -16.89 15.21
N LEU A 104 -8.26 -16.59 16.16
CA LEU A 104 -7.14 -17.45 16.54
C LEU A 104 -7.39 -18.16 17.88
N VAL A 105 -7.03 -19.44 17.95
CA VAL A 105 -7.17 -20.21 19.19
C VAL A 105 -6.00 -19.88 20.12
N ILE A 106 -6.28 -18.99 21.08
CA ILE A 106 -5.32 -18.63 22.12
C ILE A 106 -5.60 -19.51 23.34
N GLU A 107 -4.61 -20.33 23.72
CA GLU A 107 -4.69 -21.14 24.93
C GLU A 107 -4.75 -20.20 26.14
N SER A 108 -5.97 -19.99 26.63
CA SER A 108 -6.21 -19.24 27.85
C SER A 108 -5.80 -20.14 29.01
N ALA A 109 -4.63 -19.85 29.59
CA ALA A 109 -4.16 -20.51 30.81
C ALA A 109 -5.10 -20.27 32.00
#